data_AF-A0A6G1KJG0-F1
#
_entry.id   AF-A0A6G1KJG0-F1
#
_cell.length_a   1.000
_cell.length_b   1.000
_cell.length_c   1.000
_cell.angle_alpha   90.00
_cell.angle_beta   90.00
_cell.angle_gamma   90.00
#
_symmetry.space_group_name_H-M   'P 1'
#
loop_
_entity.id
_entity.type
_entity.pdbx_description
1 polymer ?
#
loop_
_entity_poly.entity_id
_entity_poly.type
_entity_poly.pdbx_seq_one_letter_code
_entity_poly.pdbx_strand_id
1 'polypeptide(L)'
;MAAKRNPIITLVNILPKTPYSNDADKSDKSDGYFSAQNTVVVFLQRYPSDILSALDAYSLTSYINPRGTPAPEDALRLCFYMRSLGFETYCRMKPKDNCFALYVANGNFRDDEDRGTQHDECYWEQNFKTGKVQDVFRYHSRMRGAATRPESDEGWDEDTEEDGDEDGDTTPVQPHTPVRPHIPNQRLLRVRNQRVTRAQYERNRLEARLGSDFAGSVDGIVVIMERLEQLIVQEAMD
;
A
#
# COMPACT_ATOMS: atom_id res chain seq x y z
N MET A 1 -1.87 22.71 -36.63
CA MET A 1 -1.54 22.55 -35.20
C MET A 1 -2.03 21.19 -34.76
N ALA A 2 -1.14 20.23 -34.51
CA ALA A 2 -1.54 18.88 -34.09
C ALA A 2 -1.97 18.91 -32.62
N ALA A 3 -3.21 18.48 -32.33
CA ALA A 3 -3.70 18.37 -30.98
C ALA A 3 -2.89 17.31 -30.23
N LYS A 4 -2.15 17.74 -29.20
CA LYS A 4 -1.41 16.87 -28.29
C LYS A 4 -2.42 16.00 -27.54
N ARG A 5 -2.60 14.76 -27.98
CA ARG A 5 -3.43 13.78 -27.27
C ARG A 5 -2.68 13.37 -26.01
N ASN A 6 -3.18 13.78 -24.85
CA ASN A 6 -2.70 13.24 -23.60
C ASN A 6 -3.14 11.77 -23.53
N PRO A 7 -2.23 10.81 -23.31
CA PRO A 7 -2.64 9.43 -23.08
C PRO A 7 -3.53 9.40 -21.83
N ILE A 8 -4.73 8.83 -21.98
CA ILE A 8 -5.62 8.56 -20.85
C ILE A 8 -5.07 7.29 -20.19
N ILE A 9 -4.15 7.47 -19.24
CA ILE A 9 -3.70 6.39 -18.36
C ILE A 9 -4.56 6.48 -17.10
N THR A 10 -5.63 5.69 -17.04
CA THR A 10 -6.34 5.48 -15.79
C THR A 10 -5.58 4.43 -14.99
N LEU A 11 -4.67 4.89 -14.13
CA LEU A 11 -4.08 4.03 -13.09
C LEU A 11 -5.22 3.59 -12.18
N VAL A 12 -5.48 2.28 -12.17
CA VAL A 12 -6.44 1.69 -11.24
C VAL A 12 -5.72 1.53 -9.92
N ASN A 13 -6.10 2.34 -8.94
CA ASN A 13 -5.53 2.22 -7.61
C ASN A 13 -5.84 0.82 -7.06
N ILE A 14 -4.81 0.15 -6.59
CA ILE A 14 -4.89 -1.20 -6.04
C ILE A 14 -5.39 -1.13 -4.60
N LEU A 15 -4.89 -0.16 -3.84
CA LEU A 15 -5.35 0.09 -2.49
C LEU A 15 -6.60 0.99 -2.47
N PRO A 16 -7.49 0.81 -1.49
CA PRO A 16 -8.61 1.73 -1.30
C PRO A 16 -8.10 3.15 -1.03
N LYS A 17 -8.91 4.15 -1.35
CA LYS A 17 -8.55 5.55 -1.08
C LYS A 17 -8.29 5.74 0.42
N THR A 18 -7.15 6.35 0.75
CA THR A 18 -6.83 6.66 2.14
C THR A 18 -7.77 7.73 2.70
N PRO A 19 -8.28 7.58 3.94
CA PRO A 19 -9.03 8.64 4.62
C PRO A 19 -8.12 9.77 5.13
N TYR A 20 -6.81 9.56 5.12
CA TYR A 20 -5.83 10.56 5.56
C TYR A 20 -5.80 11.77 4.63
N SER A 21 -5.71 12.97 5.22
CA SER A 21 -5.44 14.23 4.53
C SER A 21 -4.45 15.04 5.38
N ASN A 22 -3.39 15.53 4.75
CA ASN A 22 -2.37 16.32 5.42
C ASN A 22 -2.94 17.63 6.02
N ASP A 23 -3.99 18.20 5.41
CA ASP A 23 -4.66 19.42 5.88
C ASP A 23 -5.51 19.16 7.12
N ALA A 24 -6.04 17.95 7.25
CA ALA A 24 -6.83 17.54 8.42
C ALA A 24 -5.95 17.19 9.63
N ASP A 25 -4.69 16.81 9.39
CA ASP A 25 -3.72 16.49 10.43
C ASP A 25 -3.13 17.77 11.04
N LYS A 26 -3.66 18.16 12.20
CA LYS A 26 -3.23 19.35 12.96
C LYS A 26 -2.09 19.09 13.94
N SER A 27 -1.56 17.87 13.97
CA SER A 27 -0.48 17.54 14.90
C SER A 27 0.82 18.25 14.51
N ASP A 28 1.69 18.42 15.50
CA ASP A 28 3.01 19.00 15.29
C ASP A 28 3.84 18.09 14.37
N LYS A 29 4.47 18.70 13.37
CA LYS A 29 5.26 18.04 12.34
C LYS A 29 6.71 18.48 12.47
N SER A 30 7.64 17.53 12.37
CA SER A 30 9.07 17.85 12.41
C SER A 30 9.55 18.50 11.10
N ASP A 31 10.62 19.27 11.16
CA ASP A 31 11.29 19.81 9.96
C ASP A 31 11.78 18.69 9.02
N GLY A 32 12.16 17.55 9.62
CA GLY A 32 12.53 16.33 8.90
C GLY A 32 11.38 15.79 8.07
N TYR A 33 10.17 15.75 8.64
CA TYR A 33 8.97 15.34 7.92
C TYR A 33 8.71 16.22 6.69
N PHE A 34 8.75 17.55 6.83
CA PHE A 34 8.57 18.47 5.69
C PHE A 34 9.66 18.30 4.62
N SER A 35 10.90 18.04 5.04
CA SER A 35 12.00 17.74 4.13
C SER A 35 11.72 16.49 3.30
N ALA A 36 11.24 15.42 3.95
CA ALA A 36 10.84 14.19 3.26
C ALA A 36 9.65 14.40 2.32
N GLN A 37 8.64 15.19 2.71
CA GLN A 37 7.51 15.53 1.83
C GLN A 37 7.96 16.24 0.56
N ASN A 38 8.89 17.18 0.67
CA ASN A 38 9.46 17.87 -0.49
C ASN A 38 10.19 16.87 -1.42
N THR A 39 10.97 15.94 -0.84
CA THR A 39 11.63 14.88 -1.62
C THR A 39 10.63 14.00 -2.37
N VAL A 40 9.50 13.64 -1.73
CA VAL A 40 8.41 12.88 -2.37
C VAL A 40 7.81 13.65 -3.55
N VAL A 41 7.57 14.95 -3.41
CA VAL A 41 7.05 15.78 -4.51
C VAL A 41 8.06 15.87 -5.66
N VAL A 42 9.35 16.01 -5.36
CA VAL A 42 10.42 15.99 -6.37
C VAL A 42 10.49 14.64 -7.09
N PHE A 43 10.26 13.53 -6.38
CA PHE A 43 10.17 12.21 -6.99
C PHE A 43 9.02 12.15 -8.01
N LEU A 44 7.82 12.61 -7.64
CA LEU A 44 6.64 12.62 -8.53
C LEU A 44 6.79 13.51 -9.76
N GLN A 45 7.65 14.52 -9.71
CA GLN A 45 7.96 15.36 -10.88
C GLN A 45 8.80 14.60 -11.93
N ARG A 46 9.53 13.56 -11.51
CA ARG A 46 10.45 12.80 -12.36
C ARG A 46 9.88 11.44 -12.76
N TYR A 47 9.05 10.87 -11.91
CA TYR A 47 8.60 9.49 -11.99
C TYR A 47 7.11 9.40 -11.66
N PRO A 48 6.35 8.54 -12.35
CA PRO A 48 4.97 8.27 -11.98
C PRO A 48 4.92 7.50 -10.64
N SER A 49 3.78 7.55 -9.94
CA SER A 49 3.67 6.99 -8.59
C SER A 49 3.65 5.46 -8.55
N ASP A 50 3.31 4.80 -9.66
CA ASP A 50 3.20 3.36 -9.81
C ASP A 50 4.57 2.66 -9.96
N ILE A 51 5.65 3.40 -10.23
CA ILE A 51 7.00 2.84 -10.33
C ILE A 51 7.78 2.87 -9.01
N LEU A 52 7.16 3.30 -7.91
CA LEU A 52 7.82 3.39 -6.61
C LEU A 52 8.27 1.99 -6.14
N SER A 53 9.58 1.77 -6.03
CA SER A 53 10.11 0.53 -5.44
C SER A 53 10.18 0.62 -3.91
N ALA A 54 10.32 -0.53 -3.23
CA ALA A 54 10.59 -0.52 -1.79
C ALA A 54 11.89 0.20 -1.42
N LEU A 55 12.92 0.12 -2.27
CA LEU A 55 14.18 0.83 -2.02
C LEU A 55 14.00 2.36 -2.10
N ASP A 56 13.23 2.83 -3.08
CA ASP A 56 12.90 4.25 -3.21
C ASP A 56 12.04 4.72 -2.02
N ALA A 57 11.02 3.95 -1.64
CA ALA A 57 10.18 4.25 -0.49
C ALA A 57 10.99 4.32 0.82
N TYR A 58 11.95 3.41 1.02
CA TYR A 58 12.89 3.46 2.14
C TYR A 58 13.75 4.73 2.10
N SER A 59 14.33 5.04 0.94
CA SER A 59 15.14 6.23 0.75
C SER A 59 14.35 7.49 1.09
N LEU A 60 13.13 7.64 0.54
CA LEU A 60 12.21 8.74 0.83
C LEU A 60 11.90 8.87 2.33
N THR A 61 11.67 7.74 3.01
CA THR A 61 11.39 7.72 4.45
C THR A 61 12.62 8.08 5.29
N SER A 62 13.81 7.66 4.85
CA SER A 62 15.07 7.98 5.53
C SER A 62 15.38 9.49 5.55
N TYR A 63 14.85 10.27 4.60
CA TYR A 63 15.01 11.72 4.56
C TYR A 63 14.38 12.45 5.75
N ILE A 64 13.46 11.82 6.48
CA ILE A 64 12.91 12.39 7.72
C ILE A 64 14.03 12.61 8.75
N ASN A 65 14.97 11.67 8.87
CA ASN A 65 16.13 11.82 9.74
C ASN A 65 17.36 11.12 9.14
N PRO A 66 18.12 11.78 8.25
CA PRO A 66 19.24 11.15 7.54
C PRO A 66 20.39 10.69 8.44
N ARG A 67 20.47 11.21 9.68
CA ARG A 67 21.54 10.90 10.64
C ARG A 67 21.10 9.96 11.74
N GLY A 68 19.85 9.50 11.74
CA GLY A 68 19.29 8.73 12.84
C GLY A 68 18.01 8.00 12.45
N THR A 69 17.19 7.71 13.45
CA THR A 69 15.88 7.09 13.26
C THR A 69 14.80 8.18 13.30
N PRO A 70 13.89 8.23 12.31
CA PRO A 70 12.76 9.15 12.38
C PRO A 70 11.81 8.76 13.52
N ALA A 71 10.99 9.70 13.97
CA ALA A 71 9.92 9.38 14.91
C ALA A 71 8.91 8.42 14.24
N PRO A 72 8.40 7.40 14.96
CA PRO A 72 7.36 6.49 14.47
C PRO A 72 6.19 7.21 13.79
N GLU A 73 5.73 8.31 14.39
CA GLU A 73 4.59 9.10 13.93
C GLU A 73 4.89 9.75 12.57
N ASP A 74 6.09 10.29 12.38
CA ASP A 74 6.48 10.94 11.13
C ASP A 74 6.61 9.92 9.98
N ALA A 75 7.15 8.73 10.26
CA ALA A 75 7.22 7.65 9.27
C ALA A 75 5.81 7.17 8.85
N LEU A 76 4.89 6.99 9.81
CA LEU A 76 3.50 6.64 9.54
C LEU A 76 2.78 7.73 8.74
N ARG A 77 2.91 9.00 9.16
CA ARG A 77 2.35 10.15 8.43
C ARG A 77 2.88 10.22 7.01
N LEU A 78 4.18 9.95 6.79
CA LEU A 78 4.76 10.01 5.46
C LEU A 78 4.20 8.89 4.57
N CYS A 79 4.03 7.68 5.10
CA CYS A 79 3.39 6.58 4.38
C CYS A 79 1.97 6.94 3.91
N PHE A 80 1.14 7.52 4.78
CA PHE A 80 -0.21 7.93 4.40
C PHE A 80 -0.24 9.16 3.51
N TYR A 81 0.72 10.08 3.66
CA TYR A 81 0.91 11.20 2.75
C TYR A 81 1.24 10.71 1.33
N MET A 82 2.21 9.79 1.19
CA MET A 82 2.53 9.15 -0.09
C MET A 82 1.27 8.48 -0.67
N ARG A 83 0.52 7.72 0.14
CA ARG A 83 -0.74 7.12 -0.32
C ARG A 83 -1.76 8.15 -0.82
N SER A 84 -1.85 9.32 -0.19
CA SER A 84 -2.76 10.40 -0.61
C SER A 84 -2.39 11.00 -1.97
N LEU A 85 -1.12 10.90 -2.37
CA LEU A 85 -0.60 11.34 -3.67
C LEU A 85 -0.73 10.28 -4.76
N GLY A 86 -1.24 9.08 -4.44
CA GLY A 86 -1.42 7.99 -5.40
C GLY A 86 -0.29 6.96 -5.43
N PHE A 87 0.62 6.97 -4.45
CA PHE A 87 1.51 5.84 -4.24
C PHE A 87 0.75 4.68 -3.60
N GLU A 88 1.09 3.45 -3.97
CA GLU A 88 0.46 2.24 -3.45
C GLU A 88 1.13 1.79 -2.12
N THR A 89 1.33 2.71 -1.19
CA THR A 89 1.96 2.43 0.11
C THR A 89 0.92 2.18 1.20
N TYR A 90 1.19 1.24 2.11
CA TYR A 90 0.33 1.02 3.28
C TYR A 90 1.13 0.62 4.52
N CYS A 91 0.43 0.55 5.65
CA CYS A 91 0.98 0.18 6.94
C CYS A 91 0.26 -1.04 7.51
N ARG A 92 1.01 -1.95 8.13
CA ARG A 92 0.48 -3.07 8.92
C ARG A 92 1.04 -2.99 10.34
N MET A 93 0.14 -3.01 11.32
CA MET A 93 0.51 -3.04 12.73
C MET A 93 0.90 -4.46 13.16
N LYS A 94 1.96 -4.58 13.96
CA LYS A 94 2.41 -5.82 14.60
C LYS A 94 2.45 -5.60 16.13
N PRO A 95 1.30 -5.53 16.81
CA PRO A 95 1.23 -5.15 18.22
C PRO A 95 2.00 -6.11 19.12
N LYS A 96 2.02 -7.41 18.80
CA LYS A 96 2.79 -8.44 19.53
C LYS A 96 4.28 -8.12 19.61
N ASP A 97 4.83 -7.53 18.55
CA ASP A 97 6.24 -7.18 18.44
C ASP A 97 6.53 -5.72 18.81
N ASN A 98 5.51 -4.97 19.22
CA ASN A 98 5.54 -3.51 19.40
C ASN A 98 6.09 -2.78 18.16
N CYS A 99 5.79 -3.28 16.96
CA CYS A 99 6.28 -2.72 15.70
C CYS A 99 5.14 -2.42 14.73
N PHE A 100 5.44 -1.60 13.73
CA PHE A 100 4.66 -1.48 12.51
C PHE A 100 5.59 -1.69 11.32
N ALA A 101 5.02 -2.13 10.21
CA ALA A 101 5.73 -2.31 8.96
C ALA A 101 5.02 -1.55 7.84
N LEU A 102 5.80 -0.89 6.99
CA LEU A 102 5.34 -0.15 5.82
C LEU A 102 5.72 -0.91 4.56
N TYR A 103 4.78 -0.98 3.64
CA TYR A 103 4.85 -1.80 2.44
C TYR A 103 4.53 -0.97 1.21
N VAL A 104 5.16 -1.33 0.09
CA VAL A 104 4.67 -0.99 -1.25
C VAL A 104 3.82 -2.16 -1.73
N ALA A 105 2.54 -1.91 -2.01
CA ALA A 105 1.62 -2.94 -2.46
C ALA A 105 1.97 -3.41 -3.87
N ASN A 106 1.96 -4.71 -4.05
CA ASN A 106 2.17 -5.35 -5.34
C ASN A 106 0.85 -5.41 -6.10
N GLY A 107 0.83 -4.85 -7.31
CA GLY A 107 -0.37 -4.77 -8.14
C GLY A 107 -0.92 -6.11 -8.65
N ASN A 108 -0.14 -7.19 -8.52
CA ASN A 108 -0.57 -8.53 -8.88
C ASN A 108 -1.56 -9.14 -7.89
N PHE A 109 -1.56 -8.64 -6.65
CA PHE A 109 -2.52 -9.03 -5.63
C PHE A 109 -3.52 -7.87 -5.50
N ARG A 110 -4.82 -8.15 -5.38
CA ARG A 110 -5.87 -7.12 -5.27
C ARG A 110 -6.62 -7.18 -3.96
N ASP A 111 -6.72 -8.36 -3.37
CA ASP A 111 -7.49 -8.56 -2.16
C ASP A 111 -6.69 -8.10 -0.93
N ASP A 112 -7.36 -7.35 -0.05
CA ASP A 112 -6.74 -6.80 1.16
C ASP A 112 -6.34 -7.91 2.15
N GLU A 113 -7.02 -9.06 2.12
CA GLU A 113 -6.75 -10.21 2.99
C GLU A 113 -5.38 -10.84 2.74
N ASP A 114 -4.88 -10.76 1.49
CA ASP A 114 -3.60 -11.32 1.07
C ASP A 114 -2.43 -10.32 1.23
N ARG A 115 -2.67 -9.15 1.82
CA ARG A 115 -1.62 -8.12 1.97
C ARG A 115 -0.62 -8.45 3.07
N GLY A 116 0.66 -8.28 2.76
CA GLY A 116 1.74 -8.36 3.74
C GLY A 116 3.05 -8.87 3.15
N THR A 117 3.95 -9.32 4.03
CA THR A 117 5.33 -9.70 3.68
C THR A 117 5.47 -10.81 2.64
N GLN A 118 4.42 -11.60 2.38
CA GLN A 118 4.46 -12.65 1.36
C GLN A 118 4.22 -12.12 -0.05
N HIS A 119 3.49 -11.01 -0.19
CA HIS A 119 2.97 -10.54 -1.47
C HIS A 119 3.48 -9.14 -1.84
N ASP A 120 3.72 -8.32 -0.82
CA ASP A 120 4.11 -6.92 -0.93
C ASP A 120 5.52 -6.70 -0.41
N GLU A 121 6.16 -5.64 -0.89
CA GLU A 121 7.56 -5.35 -0.54
C GLU A 121 7.60 -4.49 0.72
N CYS A 122 8.07 -5.09 1.83
CA CYS A 122 8.32 -4.34 3.06
C CYS A 122 9.53 -3.42 2.86
N TYR A 123 9.34 -2.12 3.02
CA TYR A 123 10.42 -1.15 2.92
C TYR A 123 10.81 -0.55 4.26
N TRP A 124 9.96 -0.64 5.29
CA TRP A 124 10.23 -0.06 6.59
C TRP A 124 9.62 -0.90 7.68
N GLU A 125 10.36 -1.16 8.76
CA GLU A 125 9.81 -1.77 9.96
C GLU A 125 10.40 -1.08 11.17
N GLN A 126 9.54 -0.62 12.08
CA GLN A 126 9.97 0.21 13.20
C GLN A 126 9.18 -0.10 14.46
N ASN A 127 9.90 -0.13 15.57
CA ASN A 127 9.30 -0.30 16.88
C ASN A 127 8.68 1.02 17.35
N PHE A 128 7.37 1.04 17.59
CA PHE A 128 6.66 2.29 17.93
C PHE A 128 6.91 2.75 19.38
N LYS A 129 7.50 1.92 20.24
CA LYS A 129 7.88 2.33 21.61
C LYS A 129 9.28 2.91 21.70
N THR A 130 10.20 2.35 20.92
CA THR A 130 11.64 2.67 21.00
C THR A 130 12.15 3.50 19.83
N GLY A 131 11.36 3.64 18.77
CA GLY A 131 11.77 4.30 17.53
C GLY A 131 12.82 3.53 16.73
N LYS A 132 13.28 2.36 17.19
CA LYS A 132 14.32 1.58 16.49
C LYS A 132 13.78 0.99 15.19
N VAL A 133 14.51 1.23 14.10
CA VAL A 133 14.22 0.70 12.77
C VAL A 133 14.90 -0.66 12.63
N GLN A 134 14.15 -1.66 12.16
CA GLN A 134 14.66 -2.98 11.84
C GLN A 134 15.23 -2.98 10.41
N ASP A 135 16.34 -3.70 10.18
CA ASP A 135 16.95 -3.80 8.86
C ASP A 135 16.16 -4.77 7.98
N VAL A 136 15.22 -4.23 7.21
CA VAL A 136 14.25 -4.99 6.40
C VAL A 136 14.91 -5.69 5.22
N PHE A 137 15.94 -5.08 4.62
CA PHE A 137 16.60 -5.60 3.41
C PHE A 137 17.47 -6.82 3.71
N ARG A 138 18.06 -6.92 4.90
CA ARG A 138 18.82 -8.12 5.30
C ARG A 138 17.95 -9.38 5.42
N TYR A 139 16.65 -9.23 5.71
CA TYR A 139 15.74 -10.38 5.82
C TYR A 139 15.37 -10.97 4.46
N HIS A 140 15.22 -10.12 3.43
CA HIS A 140 14.81 -10.58 2.10
C HIS A 140 15.93 -11.34 1.37
N SER A 141 17.20 -10.93 1.55
CA SER A 141 18.35 -11.65 1.01
C SER A 141 18.50 -13.07 1.61
N ARG A 142 18.15 -13.25 2.89
CA ARG A 142 18.24 -14.57 3.55
C ARG A 142 17.14 -15.54 3.11
N MET A 143 15.93 -15.04 2.86
CA MET A 143 14.81 -15.89 2.42
C MET A 143 14.95 -16.33 0.95
N ARG A 144 15.42 -15.46 0.05
CA ARG A 144 15.66 -15.87 -1.36
C ARG A 144 16.83 -16.84 -1.51
N GLY A 145 17.85 -16.75 -0.66
CA GLY A 145 19.01 -17.65 -0.70
C GLY A 145 18.73 -19.07 -0.20
N ALA A 146 17.66 -19.29 0.57
CA ALA A 146 17.32 -20.61 1.12
C ALA A 146 16.45 -21.47 0.19
N ALA A 147 15.81 -20.87 -0.83
CA ALA A 147 14.81 -21.55 -1.66
C ALA A 147 15.37 -22.16 -2.96
N THR A 148 16.65 -21.96 -3.29
CA THR A 148 17.25 -22.47 -4.53
C THR A 148 18.64 -23.04 -4.28
N ARG A 149 18.70 -24.19 -3.61
CA ARG A 149 19.71 -25.17 -3.96
C ARG A 149 18.98 -26.27 -4.72
N PRO A 150 18.96 -26.25 -6.07
CA PRO A 150 18.54 -27.43 -6.79
C PRO A 150 19.47 -28.56 -6.34
N GLU A 151 18.89 -29.57 -5.71
CA GLU A 151 19.53 -30.88 -5.59
C GLU A 151 19.80 -31.31 -7.03
N SER A 152 21.07 -31.21 -7.42
CA SER A 152 21.57 -31.74 -8.68
C SER A 152 21.52 -33.26 -8.55
N ASP A 153 20.35 -33.82 -8.82
CA ASP A 153 20.15 -35.25 -8.91
C ASP A 153 19.87 -35.61 -10.37
N GLU A 154 20.90 -36.24 -10.92
CA GLU A 154 20.89 -37.26 -11.98
C GLU A 154 20.45 -36.85 -13.39
N GLY A 155 21.39 -37.07 -14.31
CA GLY A 155 21.25 -36.76 -15.72
C GLY A 155 20.33 -37.71 -16.45
N TRP A 156 19.90 -37.26 -17.61
CA TRP A 156 19.47 -38.11 -18.71
C TRP A 156 20.07 -37.54 -19.99
N ASP A 157 20.84 -38.39 -20.65
CA ASP A 157 21.36 -38.24 -21.99
C ASP A 157 20.23 -38.24 -23.04
N GLU A 158 20.65 -38.04 -24.29
CA GLU A 158 19.98 -38.39 -25.55
C GLU A 158 19.05 -37.36 -26.20
N ASP A 159 19.66 -36.60 -27.11
CA ASP A 159 19.40 -36.61 -28.56
C ASP A 159 17.97 -37.00 -28.98
N THR A 160 17.23 -36.01 -29.48
CA THR A 160 16.20 -36.26 -30.51
C THR A 160 16.15 -35.05 -31.45
N GLU A 161 16.76 -35.22 -32.62
CA GLU A 161 16.40 -34.47 -33.83
C GLU A 161 15.04 -34.97 -34.29
N GLU A 162 14.06 -34.08 -34.50
CA GLU A 162 13.00 -34.36 -35.47
C GLU A 162 12.46 -33.05 -36.06
N ASP A 163 12.71 -32.92 -37.36
CA ASP A 163 12.12 -31.95 -38.27
C ASP A 163 10.60 -32.14 -38.37
N GLY A 164 9.86 -31.03 -38.45
CA GLY A 164 8.42 -31.05 -38.65
C GLY A 164 7.89 -29.71 -39.16
N ASP A 165 7.93 -29.55 -40.48
CA ASP A 165 7.15 -28.55 -41.20
C ASP A 165 5.66 -28.91 -41.12
N GLU A 166 4.80 -28.02 -40.60
CA GLU A 166 3.34 -28.15 -40.76
C GLU A 166 2.64 -26.78 -40.82
N ASP A 167 2.35 -26.40 -42.07
CA ASP A 167 1.15 -25.77 -42.63
C ASP A 167 0.32 -24.78 -41.80
N GLY A 168 0.21 -23.57 -42.38
CA GLY A 168 -0.64 -22.49 -41.91
C GLY A 168 -2.14 -22.81 -42.00
N ASP A 169 -2.82 -22.71 -40.86
CA ASP A 169 -4.27 -22.59 -40.79
C ASP A 169 -4.68 -21.10 -40.74
N THR A 170 -5.43 -20.67 -41.75
CA THR A 170 -5.97 -19.32 -41.88
C THR A 170 -7.39 -19.32 -41.36
N THR A 171 -7.55 -19.07 -40.05
CA THR A 171 -8.88 -18.98 -39.44
C THR A 171 -9.59 -17.68 -39.84
N PRO A 172 -10.87 -17.70 -40.27
CA PRO A 172 -11.60 -16.49 -40.64
C PRO A 172 -11.94 -15.62 -39.43
N VAL A 173 -11.55 -14.35 -39.49
CA VAL A 173 -11.88 -13.30 -38.50
C VAL A 173 -13.39 -13.03 -38.52
N GLN A 174 -14.07 -13.28 -37.40
CA GLN A 174 -15.48 -12.90 -37.23
C GLN A 174 -15.64 -11.38 -37.00
N PRO A 175 -16.70 -10.74 -37.54
CA PRO A 175 -16.97 -9.33 -37.33
C PRO A 175 -17.44 -9.06 -35.88
N HIS A 176 -16.75 -8.13 -35.23
CA HIS A 176 -17.03 -7.67 -33.88
C HIS A 176 -18.43 -7.03 -33.79
N THR A 177 -19.30 -7.57 -32.94
CA THR A 177 -20.54 -6.92 -32.52
C THR A 177 -20.24 -5.72 -31.60
N PRO A 178 -20.95 -4.58 -31.76
CA PRO A 178 -20.73 -3.40 -30.92
C PRO A 178 -21.15 -3.65 -29.47
N VAL A 179 -20.20 -3.49 -28.55
CA VAL A 179 -20.40 -3.56 -27.11
C VAL A 179 -21.30 -2.41 -26.64
N ARG A 180 -22.43 -2.77 -26.05
CA ARG A 180 -23.39 -1.84 -25.46
C ARG A 180 -22.80 -1.26 -24.16
N PRO A 181 -22.77 0.08 -23.96
CA PRO A 181 -22.21 0.65 -22.75
C PRO A 181 -23.05 0.25 -21.53
N HIS A 182 -22.41 -0.46 -20.59
CA HIS A 182 -23.00 -0.79 -19.30
C HIS A 182 -23.06 0.48 -18.45
N ILE A 183 -24.28 0.95 -18.16
CA ILE A 183 -24.52 2.04 -17.20
C ILE A 183 -24.60 1.41 -15.81
N PRO A 184 -23.66 1.69 -14.88
CA PRO A 184 -23.75 1.16 -13.53
C PRO A 184 -24.96 1.74 -12.81
N ASN A 185 -25.74 0.84 -12.20
CA ASN A 185 -26.94 1.17 -11.42
C ASN A 185 -26.65 2.23 -10.33
N GLN A 186 -27.19 3.43 -10.49
CA GLN A 186 -27.07 4.56 -9.56
C GLN A 186 -27.67 4.29 -8.16
N ARG A 187 -28.31 3.12 -7.92
CA ARG A 187 -28.87 2.74 -6.62
C ARG A 187 -27.83 2.30 -5.59
N LEU A 188 -26.68 1.76 -6.00
CA LEU A 188 -25.64 1.27 -5.06
C LEU A 188 -24.81 2.40 -4.43
N LEU A 189 -24.74 3.58 -5.07
CA LEU A 189 -23.99 4.72 -4.56
C LEU A 189 -24.67 5.41 -3.35
N ARG A 190 -26.00 5.25 -3.19
CA ARG A 190 -26.71 5.81 -2.03
C ARG A 190 -26.45 5.07 -0.72
N VAL A 191 -26.25 3.76 -0.76
CA VAL A 191 -26.01 2.94 0.44
C VAL A 191 -24.58 3.16 0.97
N ARG A 192 -23.59 3.33 0.07
CA ARG A 192 -22.19 3.55 0.45
C ARG A 192 -21.96 4.90 1.15
N ASN A 193 -22.67 5.95 0.73
CA ASN A 193 -22.57 7.28 1.35
C ASN A 193 -23.20 7.37 2.76
N GLN A 194 -24.16 6.49 3.10
CA GLN A 194 -24.73 6.43 4.46
C GLN A 194 -23.83 5.70 5.47
N ARG A 195 -22.91 4.84 5.03
CA ARG A 195 -22.00 4.10 5.92
C ARG A 195 -20.86 4.96 6.45
N VAL A 196 -20.33 5.85 5.61
CA VAL A 196 -19.27 6.81 6.00
C VAL A 196 -19.76 7.75 7.10
N THR A 197 -21.04 8.14 7.08
CA THR A 197 -21.59 9.05 8.09
C THR A 197 -21.70 8.43 9.49
N ARG A 198 -21.84 7.10 9.62
CA ARG A 198 -21.99 6.44 10.93
C ARG A 198 -20.64 6.24 11.64
N ALA A 199 -19.61 5.83 10.90
CA ALA A 199 -18.25 5.72 11.44
C ALA A 199 -17.69 7.10 11.86
N GLN A 200 -17.96 8.14 11.06
CA GLN A 200 -17.58 9.51 11.40
C GLN A 200 -18.29 10.02 12.67
N TYR A 201 -19.57 9.66 12.84
CA TYR A 201 -20.36 10.04 14.01
C TYR A 201 -19.87 9.37 15.30
N GLU A 202 -19.58 8.06 15.26
CA GLU A 202 -19.06 7.35 16.45
C GLU A 202 -17.65 7.81 16.83
N ARG A 203 -16.80 8.15 15.85
CA ARG A 203 -15.50 8.79 16.11
C ARG A 203 -15.68 10.13 16.85
N ASN A 204 -16.52 11.02 16.33
CA ASN A 204 -16.77 12.33 16.95
C ASN A 204 -17.40 12.20 18.35
N ARG A 205 -18.24 11.18 18.55
CA ARG A 205 -18.85 10.87 19.84
C ARG A 205 -17.84 10.38 20.87
N LEU A 206 -16.85 9.58 20.46
CA LEU A 206 -15.77 9.10 21.33
C LEU A 206 -14.79 10.21 21.68
N GLU A 207 -14.42 11.06 20.72
CA GLU A 207 -13.59 12.25 20.95
C GLU A 207 -14.24 13.20 21.96
N ALA A 208 -15.57 13.38 21.91
CA ALA A 208 -16.32 14.18 22.87
C ALA A 208 -16.41 13.56 24.28
N ARG A 209 -16.25 12.24 24.42
CA ARG A 209 -16.45 11.52 25.70
C ARG A 209 -15.17 11.27 26.48
N LEU A 210 -14.03 11.21 25.80
CA LEU A 210 -12.73 10.86 26.39
C LEU A 210 -11.83 12.07 26.66
N GLY A 211 -12.20 13.26 26.18
CA GLY A 211 -11.43 14.48 26.37
C GLY A 211 -10.17 14.52 25.50
N SER A 212 -9.78 15.74 25.13
CA SER A 212 -8.60 16.08 24.30
C SER A 212 -7.32 15.35 24.73
N ASP A 213 -7.14 15.11 26.02
CA ASP A 213 -5.89 14.63 26.59
C ASP A 213 -5.70 13.11 26.45
N PHE A 214 -6.77 12.36 26.16
CA PHE A 214 -6.69 10.90 26.00
C PHE A 214 -6.22 10.49 24.59
N ALA A 215 -6.51 11.29 23.57
CA ALA A 215 -6.13 11.00 22.17
C ALA A 215 -4.61 11.13 21.91
N GLY A 216 -3.88 11.81 22.79
CA GLY A 216 -2.41 11.93 22.74
C GLY A 216 -1.66 10.85 23.52
N SER A 217 -2.35 10.01 24.28
CA SER A 217 -1.73 8.88 25.01
C SER A 217 -1.69 7.64 24.13
N VAL A 218 -0.57 6.90 24.17
CA VAL A 218 -0.41 5.60 23.49
C VAL A 218 -1.54 4.64 23.87
N ASP A 219 -2.00 4.69 25.12
CA ASP A 219 -3.13 3.87 25.58
C ASP A 219 -4.46 4.28 24.93
N GLY A 220 -4.65 5.57 24.61
CA GLY A 220 -5.85 6.05 23.93
C GLY A 220 -5.90 5.66 22.46
N ILE A 221 -4.76 5.67 21.78
CA ILE A 221 -4.65 5.21 20.39
C ILE A 221 -4.90 3.70 20.30
N VAL A 222 -4.36 2.91 21.23
CA VAL A 222 -4.59 1.45 21.29
C VAL A 222 -6.07 1.13 21.54
N VAL A 223 -6.73 1.84 22.47
CA VAL A 223 -8.15 1.63 22.76
C VAL A 223 -9.06 2.05 21.59
N ILE A 224 -8.73 3.12 20.87
CA ILE A 224 -9.50 3.53 19.68
C ILE A 224 -9.33 2.51 18.54
N MET A 225 -8.12 1.97 18.38
CA MET A 225 -7.81 0.98 17.33
C MET A 225 -8.42 -0.40 17.62
N GLU A 226 -8.32 -0.93 18.84
CA GLU A 226 -8.93 -2.22 19.22
C GLU A 226 -10.45 -2.22 19.04
N ARG A 227 -11.10 -1.08 19.30
CA ARG A 227 -12.57 -0.96 19.18
C ARG A 227 -13.04 -0.76 17.74
N LEU A 228 -12.19 -0.19 16.88
CA LEU A 228 -12.43 -0.16 15.43
C LEU A 228 -12.31 -1.55 14.82
N GLU A 229 -11.34 -2.36 15.25
CA GLU A 229 -11.22 -3.75 14.80
C GLU A 229 -12.42 -4.61 15.26
N GLN A 230 -12.90 -4.46 16.50
CA GLN A 230 -14.08 -5.17 16.98
C GLN A 230 -15.36 -4.84 16.18
N LEU A 231 -15.54 -3.57 15.78
CA LEU A 231 -16.69 -3.17 14.97
C LEU A 231 -16.63 -3.73 13.55
N ILE A 232 -15.44 -3.84 12.97
CA ILE A 232 -15.23 -4.46 11.65
C ILE A 232 -15.54 -5.96 11.71
N VAL A 233 -15.13 -6.65 12.77
CA VAL A 233 -15.41 -8.09 12.97
C VAL A 233 -16.91 -8.35 13.23
N GLN A 234 -17.58 -7.46 13.98
CA GLN A 234 -19.02 -7.59 14.25
C GLN A 234 -19.88 -7.36 13.00
N GLU A 235 -19.47 -6.49 12.07
CA GLU A 235 -20.14 -6.27 10.78
C GLU A 235 -19.87 -7.38 9.74
N ALA A 236 -18.88 -8.26 9.97
CA ALA A 236 -18.59 -9.40 9.10
C ALA A 236 -19.42 -10.66 9.44
N MET A 237 -20.14 -10.64 10.58
CA MET A 237 -20.96 -11.76 11.06
C MET A 237 -22.47 -11.54 10.90
N ASP A 238 -22.90 -10.35 10.46
CA ASP A 238 -24.30 -9.97 10.15
C ASP A 238 -24.51 -9.81 8.63
#